data_AF-A0A514XK15-F1
#
_entry.id   AF-A0A514XK15-F1
#
_cell.length_a   1.000
_cell.length_b   1.000
_cell.length_c   1.000
_cell.angle_alpha   90.00
_cell.angle_beta   90.00
_cell.angle_gamma   90.00
#
_symmetry.space_group_name_H-M   'P 1'
#
loop_
_entity.id
_entity.type
_entity.pdbx_description
1 polymer ?
#
loop_
_entity_poly.entity_id
_entity_poly.type
_entity_poly.pdbx_seq_one_letter_code
_entity_poly.pdbx_strand_id
1 'polypeptide(L)'
;MKISKLLATAVLMCLAACAVKDDKASKVALHANNDGAPTGEVSSKVLPGGQPGKVNIMGVLVVDDAEKGGKTLKSGISLNLMGGKALDGKVAEVTAKPQDSLSQNQNQKDTDVEKAETESTYLNVGCSEDQIDKTYTNGLTAKELGDVKDATSVRMTAKVVFICGNVGLRTISAAIKADKLILDSVNLVNMVAAGAVDVAANSLVLKGQNRIGTMGVDTAGEVVDAPILNMNVIKDVTGDGTLMLTSQGGNVISAVEDAAKSKDTSAEKLQRIHDKNEEAQMKSGAKVAADSDSEADSDKE
;
A
#
# COMPACT_ATOMS: atom_id res chain seq x y z
N MET A 1 -55.12 -23.98 18.91
CA MET A 1 -55.16 -23.48 20.31
C MET A 1 -54.51 -24.52 21.23
N LYS A 2 -53.70 -24.04 22.20
CA LYS A 2 -52.85 -24.77 23.19
C LYS A 2 -51.57 -25.35 22.56
N ILE A 3 -50.36 -24.77 22.66
CA ILE A 3 -49.57 -24.16 23.76
C ILE A 3 -49.48 -25.08 24.99
N SER A 4 -48.31 -25.69 25.21
CA SER A 4 -47.49 -25.55 26.44
C SER A 4 -46.77 -26.85 26.85
N LYS A 5 -45.47 -26.70 27.12
CA LYS A 5 -44.68 -27.35 28.20
C LYS A 5 -44.15 -28.78 27.99
N LEU A 6 -42.91 -28.85 27.52
CA LEU A 6 -41.81 -29.56 28.19
C LEU A 6 -40.61 -28.59 28.22
N LEU A 7 -40.36 -27.86 29.32
CA LEU A 7 -39.39 -28.19 30.38
C LEU A 7 -38.10 -28.83 29.81
N ALA A 8 -37.00 -28.10 29.63
CA ALA A 8 -36.13 -27.46 30.63
C ALA A 8 -35.59 -28.46 31.66
N THR A 9 -34.32 -28.87 31.52
CA THR A 9 -33.30 -28.94 32.60
C THR A 9 -31.92 -29.26 31.97
N ALA A 10 -31.08 -28.22 31.98
CA ALA A 10 -29.63 -28.17 32.25
C ALA A 10 -28.68 -29.35 31.94
N VAL A 11 -27.73 -29.09 31.03
CA VAL A 11 -26.27 -29.29 31.17
C VAL A 11 -25.65 -28.15 30.35
N LEU A 12 -25.25 -26.98 30.87
CA LEU A 12 -24.20 -26.69 31.84
C LEU A 12 -22.94 -27.55 31.64
N MET A 13 -22.11 -27.20 30.64
CA MET A 13 -20.64 -27.13 30.72
C MET A 13 -20.05 -27.02 29.30
N CYS A 14 -19.65 -25.80 28.92
CA CYS A 14 -18.44 -25.45 28.17
C CYS A 14 -18.49 -23.96 27.74
N LEU A 15 -18.80 -23.08 28.70
CA LEU A 15 -18.29 -21.71 28.69
C LEU A 15 -16.92 -21.75 29.40
N ALA A 16 -15.91 -22.19 28.66
CA ALA A 16 -14.52 -21.83 28.91
C ALA A 16 -14.17 -20.84 27.80
N ALA A 17 -14.19 -19.54 28.07
CA ALA A 17 -13.03 -18.85 28.64
C ALA A 17 -11.74 -19.10 27.81
N CYS A 18 -11.80 -18.87 26.50
CA CYS A 18 -10.69 -18.22 25.83
C CYS A 18 -10.93 -16.72 25.90
N ALA A 19 -10.62 -16.18 27.08
CA ALA A 19 -10.17 -14.80 27.19
C ALA A 19 -9.00 -14.67 26.22
N VAL A 20 -9.25 -14.03 25.06
CA VAL A 20 -8.17 -13.42 24.29
C VAL A 20 -7.62 -12.36 25.21
N LYS A 21 -6.52 -12.69 25.87
CA LYS A 21 -5.67 -11.75 26.58
C LYS A 21 -5.48 -10.55 25.67
N ASP A 22 -5.64 -9.37 26.26
CA ASP A 22 -5.18 -8.09 25.73
C ASP A 22 -3.76 -8.21 25.19
N ASP A 23 -3.63 -8.60 23.93
CA ASP A 23 -2.41 -8.42 23.17
C ASP A 23 -2.40 -6.98 22.72
N LYS A 24 -1.78 -6.15 23.58
CA LYS A 24 -1.12 -4.88 23.30
C LYS A 24 -1.32 -4.40 21.86
N ALA A 25 -2.51 -3.87 21.57
CA ALA A 25 -2.67 -2.91 20.50
C ALA A 25 -1.72 -1.77 20.84
N SER A 26 -0.70 -1.63 20.00
CA SER A 26 0.40 -0.69 20.11
C SER A 26 -0.11 0.71 20.46
N LYS A 27 0.02 1.09 21.74
CA LYS A 27 -0.12 2.48 22.18
C LYS A 27 1.16 3.19 21.78
N VAL A 28 1.17 3.83 20.61
CA VAL A 28 2.08 4.95 20.39
C VAL A 28 1.55 6.09 21.26
N ALA A 29 2.09 6.20 22.47
CA ALA A 29 1.91 7.38 23.28
C ALA A 29 2.73 8.50 22.64
N LEU A 30 2.06 9.58 22.23
CA LEU A 30 2.69 10.84 21.83
C LEU A 30 3.46 11.41 23.02
N HIS A 31 4.77 11.12 23.11
CA HIS A 31 5.64 11.71 24.11
C HIS A 31 6.29 12.99 23.57
N ALA A 32 6.04 14.09 24.27
CA ALA A 32 6.79 15.33 24.18
C ALA A 32 8.22 15.10 24.71
N ASN A 33 9.24 15.50 23.94
CA ASN A 33 10.63 15.43 24.39
C ASN A 33 11.03 16.70 25.14
N ASN A 34 11.47 16.49 26.38
CA ASN A 34 12.35 17.35 27.17
C ASN A 34 13.82 16.96 26.91
N ASP A 35 14.71 17.89 27.28
CA ASP A 35 16.14 18.00 27.00
C ASP A 35 17.07 16.83 27.40
N GLY A 36 18.15 16.67 26.63
CA GLY A 36 19.33 15.90 27.00
C GLY A 36 20.43 15.95 25.94
N ALA A 37 21.57 16.59 26.25
CA ALA A 37 22.73 16.76 25.37
C ALA A 37 23.56 15.46 25.19
N PRO A 38 24.28 15.26 24.06
CA PRO A 38 25.17 14.11 23.89
C PRO A 38 26.63 14.48 24.20
N THR A 39 27.27 13.69 25.06
CA THR A 39 28.74 13.53 25.13
C THR A 39 29.14 12.29 24.34
N GLY A 40 30.15 12.42 23.48
CA GLY A 40 30.37 11.53 22.34
C GLY A 40 31.16 10.24 22.56
N GLU A 41 31.27 9.46 21.47
CA GLU A 41 32.36 8.54 21.13
C GLU A 41 32.19 8.10 19.66
N VAL A 42 33.30 7.95 18.93
CA VAL A 42 33.31 7.55 17.50
C VAL A 42 33.05 6.04 17.40
N SER A 43 31.78 5.65 17.48
CA SER A 43 31.32 4.29 17.17
C SER A 43 31.19 4.14 15.66
N SER A 44 31.65 3.02 15.09
CA SER A 44 31.29 2.58 13.74
C SER A 44 29.78 2.79 13.58
N LYS A 45 29.39 3.78 12.79
CA LYS A 45 28.04 4.34 12.80
C LYS A 45 27.05 3.23 12.47
N VAL A 46 26.48 2.59 13.49
CA VAL A 46 25.40 1.62 13.32
C VAL A 46 24.27 2.43 12.72
N LEU A 47 24.07 2.28 11.42
CA LEU A 47 23.01 2.97 10.72
C LEU A 47 21.70 2.44 11.30
N PRO A 48 20.90 3.28 11.96
CA PRO A 48 19.59 2.84 12.41
C PRO A 48 18.76 2.46 11.17
N GLY A 49 17.87 1.48 11.27
CA GLY A 49 16.91 1.24 10.20
C GLY A 49 16.03 2.47 9.91
N GLY A 50 15.33 2.44 8.77
CA GLY A 50 14.45 3.52 8.33
C GLY A 50 13.42 3.91 9.37
N GLN A 51 12.95 5.14 9.34
CA GLN A 51 11.78 5.56 10.10
C GLN A 51 10.49 5.28 9.30
N PRO A 52 9.36 5.06 9.98
CA PRO A 52 8.08 5.06 9.30
C PRO A 52 7.83 6.44 8.67
N GLY A 53 7.21 6.44 7.48
CA GLY A 53 6.74 7.65 6.82
C GLY A 53 5.53 8.26 7.50
N LYS A 54 5.25 9.53 7.17
CA LYS A 54 4.08 10.26 7.66
C LYS A 54 2.78 9.57 7.24
N VAL A 55 1.86 9.39 8.19
CA VAL A 55 0.52 8.82 7.94
C VAL A 55 -0.54 9.86 8.26
N ASN A 56 -1.36 10.24 7.27
CA ASN A 56 -2.46 11.18 7.45
C ASN A 56 -3.78 10.42 7.33
N ILE A 57 -4.58 10.43 8.39
CA ILE A 57 -5.87 9.73 8.43
C ILE A 57 -6.96 10.77 8.63
N MET A 58 -7.91 10.78 7.69
CA MET A 58 -8.89 11.85 7.55
C MET A 58 -10.34 11.35 7.46
N GLY A 59 -11.25 12.25 7.78
CA GLY A 59 -12.70 12.07 7.61
C GLY A 59 -13.29 11.11 8.65
N VAL A 60 -14.23 10.26 8.23
CA VAL A 60 -15.04 9.41 9.13
C VAL A 60 -14.27 8.23 9.74
N LEU A 61 -12.99 8.08 9.39
CA LEU A 61 -12.07 7.16 10.05
C LEU A 61 -11.62 7.66 11.42
N VAL A 62 -11.78 8.96 11.69
CA VAL A 62 -11.36 9.60 12.93
C VAL A 62 -12.58 9.98 13.75
N VAL A 63 -12.59 9.61 15.02
CA VAL A 63 -13.67 9.90 15.97
C VAL A 63 -13.12 10.62 17.19
N ASP A 64 -13.96 11.41 17.85
CA ASP A 64 -13.59 12.05 19.12
C ASP A 64 -13.54 11.00 20.23
N ASP A 65 -12.45 11.01 20.99
CA ASP A 65 -12.24 10.20 22.18
C ASP A 65 -12.40 11.11 23.40
N ALA A 66 -13.63 11.17 23.92
CA ALA A 66 -13.96 11.98 25.08
C ALA A 66 -13.19 11.55 26.34
N GLU A 67 -12.80 10.28 26.45
CA GLU A 67 -12.08 9.75 27.60
C GLU A 67 -10.60 10.13 27.57
N LYS A 68 -9.99 10.18 26.39
CA LYS A 68 -8.57 10.56 26.21
C LYS A 68 -8.36 12.04 25.89
N GLY A 69 -9.44 12.82 25.76
CA GLY A 69 -9.39 14.24 25.43
C GLY A 69 -8.76 14.52 24.07
N GLY A 70 -8.97 13.65 23.08
CA GLY A 70 -8.30 13.71 21.79
C GLY A 70 -9.05 13.01 20.66
N LYS A 71 -8.39 12.82 19.53
CA LYS A 71 -8.91 12.07 18.38
C LYS A 71 -8.38 10.64 18.40
N THR A 72 -9.22 9.69 18.03
CA THR A 72 -8.85 8.28 17.87
C THR A 72 -9.38 7.73 16.54
N LEU A 73 -8.98 6.51 16.18
CA LEU A 73 -9.50 5.81 15.03
C LEU A 73 -10.83 5.13 15.34
N LYS A 74 -11.72 5.09 14.35
CA LYS A 74 -12.98 4.34 14.39
C LYS A 74 -12.69 2.85 14.65
N SER A 75 -13.60 2.19 15.37
CA SER A 75 -13.51 0.74 15.64
C SER A 75 -13.29 -0.07 14.35
N GLY A 76 -12.43 -1.08 14.42
CA GLY A 76 -12.01 -1.90 13.27
C GLY A 76 -10.87 -1.30 12.45
N ILE A 77 -10.45 -0.06 12.71
CA ILE A 77 -9.32 0.61 12.06
C ILE A 77 -8.15 0.71 13.04
N SER A 78 -6.95 0.37 12.60
CA SER A 78 -5.74 0.43 13.41
C SER A 78 -4.58 1.04 12.63
N LEU A 79 -3.62 1.62 13.36
CA LEU A 79 -2.39 2.18 12.81
C LEU A 79 -1.19 1.45 13.42
N ASN A 80 -0.27 1.00 12.59
CA ASN A 80 0.98 0.38 13.00
C ASN A 80 2.17 1.09 12.35
N LEU A 81 2.97 1.76 13.19
CA LEU A 81 4.19 2.45 12.78
C LEU A 81 5.40 1.67 13.28
N MET A 82 6.30 1.30 12.38
CA MET A 82 7.47 0.49 12.71
C MET A 82 8.74 1.07 12.09
N GLY A 83 9.83 1.09 12.85
CA GLY A 83 11.16 1.31 12.29
C GLY A 83 11.60 0.13 11.43
N GLY A 84 12.53 0.39 10.51
CA GLY A 84 13.28 -0.66 9.83
C GLY A 84 14.31 -1.28 10.77
N LYS A 85 14.89 -2.41 10.36
CA LYS A 85 15.96 -3.07 11.12
C LYS A 85 17.32 -2.48 10.77
N ALA A 86 18.17 -2.31 11.77
CA ALA A 86 19.59 -2.03 11.59
C ALA A 86 20.37 -3.31 11.22
N LEU A 87 21.65 -3.16 10.90
CA LEU A 87 22.55 -4.29 10.57
C LEU A 87 22.68 -5.34 11.68
N ASP A 88 22.50 -4.94 12.94
CA ASP A 88 22.50 -5.86 14.10
C ASP A 88 21.15 -6.58 14.30
N GLY A 89 20.20 -6.39 13.38
CA GLY A 89 18.87 -6.97 13.40
C GLY A 89 17.88 -6.26 14.32
N LYS A 90 18.31 -5.25 15.09
CA LYS A 90 17.42 -4.50 15.98
C LYS A 90 16.53 -3.57 15.18
N VAL A 91 15.25 -3.53 15.54
CA VAL A 91 14.29 -2.57 14.99
C VAL A 91 14.63 -1.18 15.51
N ALA A 92 14.73 -0.21 14.62
CA ALA A 92 14.94 1.19 14.98
C ALA A 92 13.78 1.69 15.84
N GLU A 93 14.10 2.41 16.91
CA GLU A 93 13.09 3.10 17.69
C GLU A 93 12.38 4.14 16.80
N VAL A 94 11.05 4.18 16.90
CA VAL A 94 10.25 5.17 16.18
C VAL A 94 10.42 6.50 16.90
N THR A 95 11.25 7.37 16.34
CA THR A 95 11.42 8.73 16.85
C THR A 95 10.16 9.55 16.55
N ALA A 96 9.93 10.66 17.25
CA ALA A 96 8.74 11.52 17.07
C ALA A 96 8.60 12.21 15.69
N LYS A 97 9.43 11.86 14.70
CA LYS A 97 9.48 12.49 13.37
C LYS A 97 8.34 12.11 12.41
N PRO A 98 7.75 10.91 12.39
CA PRO A 98 6.50 10.69 11.71
C PRO A 98 5.40 11.30 12.57
N GLN A 99 5.08 12.57 12.32
CA GLN A 99 3.85 13.17 12.85
C GLN A 99 2.69 12.54 12.09
N ASP A 100 2.13 11.45 12.62
CA ASP A 100 0.83 11.01 12.20
C ASP A 100 -0.18 12.12 12.49
N SER A 101 -1.08 12.38 11.55
CA SER A 101 -2.10 13.39 11.72
C SER A 101 -3.48 12.76 11.61
N LEU A 102 -4.25 12.91 12.70
CA LEU A 102 -5.65 12.53 12.76
C LEU A 102 -6.51 13.78 12.58
N SER A 103 -7.25 13.84 11.49
CA SER A 103 -8.11 14.99 11.18
C SER A 103 -9.51 14.57 10.78
N GLN A 104 -10.51 14.91 11.58
CA GLN A 104 -11.91 14.82 11.16
C GLN A 104 -12.29 15.84 10.08
N ASN A 105 -11.43 16.82 9.79
CA ASN A 105 -11.78 17.95 8.94
C ASN A 105 -11.86 17.50 7.48
N GLN A 106 -13.08 17.38 6.95
CA GLN A 106 -13.38 16.96 5.58
C GLN A 106 -12.96 18.00 4.52
N ASN A 107 -12.61 19.22 4.94
CA ASN A 107 -12.35 20.37 4.06
C ASN A 107 -10.90 20.50 3.57
N GLN A 108 -10.04 19.49 3.75
CA GLN A 108 -8.70 19.52 3.15
C GLN A 108 -8.79 19.23 1.65
N LYS A 109 -8.57 20.30 0.86
CA LYS A 109 -8.74 20.40 -0.60
C LYS A 109 -7.92 19.41 -1.47
N ASP A 110 -7.04 18.59 -0.92
CA ASP A 110 -6.11 17.76 -1.73
C ASP A 110 -6.55 16.30 -1.96
N THR A 111 -7.73 15.91 -1.47
CA THR A 111 -8.29 14.56 -1.63
C THR A 111 -9.59 14.55 -2.44
N ASP A 112 -9.63 15.32 -3.53
CA ASP A 112 -10.82 15.47 -4.35
C ASP A 112 -11.30 14.12 -4.93
N VAL A 113 -12.50 13.70 -4.51
CA VAL A 113 -13.25 12.50 -4.95
C VAL A 113 -14.34 12.88 -5.96
N GLU A 114 -14.61 14.17 -6.20
CA GLU A 114 -15.73 14.63 -7.05
C GLU A 114 -15.66 14.05 -8.46
N LYS A 115 -14.45 13.97 -9.01
CA LYS A 115 -14.21 13.33 -10.31
C LYS A 115 -14.61 11.85 -10.28
N ALA A 116 -14.33 11.11 -9.21
CA ALA A 116 -14.66 9.70 -9.10
C ALA A 116 -16.18 9.47 -8.92
N GLU A 117 -16.86 10.34 -8.16
CA GLU A 117 -18.32 10.28 -7.90
C GLU A 117 -19.17 10.37 -9.18
N THR A 118 -18.66 11.13 -10.15
CA THR A 118 -19.32 11.38 -11.44
C THR A 118 -18.94 10.39 -12.54
N GLU A 119 -17.99 9.47 -12.32
CA GLU A 119 -17.66 8.45 -13.32
C GLU A 119 -18.78 7.41 -13.49
N SER A 120 -18.83 6.74 -14.64
CA SER A 120 -19.74 5.63 -14.92
C SER A 120 -19.00 4.29 -15.01
N THR A 121 -17.84 4.18 -14.36
CA THR A 121 -16.98 3.00 -14.45
C THR A 121 -16.75 2.33 -13.12
N TYR A 122 -16.44 1.02 -13.15
CA TYR A 122 -15.85 0.32 -12.01
C TYR A 122 -14.50 -0.28 -12.37
N LEU A 123 -13.61 -0.39 -11.39
CA LEU A 123 -12.29 -1.02 -11.52
C LEU A 123 -12.25 -2.26 -10.62
N ASN A 124 -11.85 -3.39 -11.18
CA ASN A 124 -11.57 -4.61 -10.40
C ASN A 124 -10.06 -4.85 -10.34
N VAL A 125 -9.51 -4.89 -9.12
CA VAL A 125 -8.10 -5.20 -8.86
C VAL A 125 -8.00 -6.48 -8.04
N GLY A 126 -7.87 -7.61 -8.73
CA GLY A 126 -7.56 -8.90 -8.11
C GLY A 126 -8.75 -9.64 -7.49
N CYS A 127 -9.98 -9.16 -7.59
CA CYS A 127 -11.16 -9.88 -7.11
C CYS A 127 -11.64 -10.90 -8.14
N SER A 128 -12.04 -12.08 -7.67
CA SER A 128 -12.80 -13.03 -8.48
C SER A 128 -14.25 -12.55 -8.68
N GLU A 129 -14.94 -13.07 -9.68
CA GLU A 129 -16.29 -12.62 -10.04
C GLU A 129 -17.31 -12.78 -8.90
N ASP A 130 -17.13 -13.79 -8.04
CA ASP A 130 -17.98 -14.07 -6.88
C ASP A 130 -17.73 -13.11 -5.70
N GLN A 131 -16.59 -12.41 -5.67
CA GLN A 131 -16.29 -11.37 -4.68
C GLN A 131 -16.87 -10.00 -5.08
N ILE A 132 -17.18 -9.82 -6.37
CA ILE A 132 -17.75 -8.57 -6.90
C ILE A 132 -19.26 -8.56 -6.63
N ASP A 133 -19.67 -7.69 -5.70
CA ASP A 133 -21.08 -7.43 -5.48
C ASP A 133 -21.67 -6.64 -6.65
N LYS A 134 -22.48 -7.32 -7.46
CA LYS A 134 -23.12 -6.77 -8.67
C LYS A 134 -24.07 -5.61 -8.37
N THR A 135 -24.51 -5.44 -7.12
CA THR A 135 -25.33 -4.28 -6.73
C THR A 135 -24.53 -2.98 -6.85
N TYR A 136 -23.21 -3.01 -6.67
CA TYR A 136 -22.35 -1.84 -6.82
C TYR A 136 -21.91 -1.60 -8.26
N THR A 137 -21.97 -2.60 -9.15
CA THR A 137 -21.56 -2.46 -10.55
C THR A 137 -22.72 -2.20 -11.50
N ASN A 138 -23.96 -2.16 -11.01
CA ASN A 138 -25.13 -2.00 -11.86
C ASN A 138 -25.09 -0.66 -12.63
N GLY A 139 -25.17 -0.73 -13.96
CA GLY A 139 -25.07 0.44 -14.84
C GLY A 139 -23.67 1.03 -14.97
N LEU A 140 -22.63 0.35 -14.47
CA LEU A 140 -21.24 0.77 -14.61
C LEU A 140 -20.50 -0.08 -15.65
N THR A 141 -19.61 0.57 -16.40
CA THR A 141 -18.73 -0.10 -17.36
C THR A 141 -17.44 -0.54 -16.66
N ALA A 142 -16.99 -1.77 -16.93
CA ALA A 142 -15.70 -2.24 -16.45
C ALA A 142 -14.56 -1.41 -17.06
N LYS A 143 -13.64 -0.96 -16.23
CA LYS A 143 -12.40 -0.31 -16.63
C LYS A 143 -11.25 -1.26 -16.33
N GLU A 144 -10.36 -1.43 -17.29
CA GLU A 144 -9.13 -2.20 -17.08
C GLU A 144 -8.06 -1.30 -16.47
N LEU A 145 -7.31 -1.86 -15.50
CA LEU A 145 -6.06 -1.25 -15.06
C LEU A 145 -5.00 -1.62 -16.10
N GLY A 146 -4.34 -0.62 -16.67
CA GLY A 146 -3.19 -0.87 -17.54
C GLY A 146 -2.07 -1.61 -16.80
N ASP A 147 -1.09 -2.14 -17.53
CA ASP A 147 0.06 -2.79 -16.90
C ASP A 147 0.78 -1.78 -15.98
N VAL A 148 0.79 -2.10 -14.68
CA VAL A 148 1.42 -1.29 -13.63
C VAL A 148 2.85 -1.74 -13.34
N LYS A 149 3.32 -2.79 -14.03
CA LYS A 149 4.70 -3.25 -13.94
C LYS A 149 5.61 -2.16 -14.49
N ASP A 150 6.55 -1.71 -13.67
CA ASP A 150 7.52 -0.64 -13.97
C ASP A 150 6.92 0.77 -14.12
N ALA A 151 5.66 0.98 -13.75
CA ALA A 151 5.06 2.31 -13.74
C ALA A 151 5.65 3.18 -12.60
N THR A 152 6.09 4.40 -12.93
CA THR A 152 6.52 5.37 -11.90
C THR A 152 5.35 5.81 -11.02
N SER A 153 4.14 5.84 -11.57
CA SER A 153 2.91 6.16 -10.85
C SER A 153 1.73 5.31 -11.30
N VAL A 154 0.85 4.99 -10.36
CA VAL A 154 -0.40 4.27 -10.59
C VAL A 154 -1.56 5.15 -10.16
N ARG A 155 -2.54 5.33 -11.04
CA ARG A 155 -3.77 6.06 -10.72
C ARG A 155 -4.99 5.17 -10.97
N MET A 156 -5.61 4.74 -9.89
CA MET A 156 -6.86 4.03 -9.87
C MET A 156 -7.97 5.03 -9.58
N THR A 157 -8.74 5.40 -10.61
CA THR A 157 -9.90 6.29 -10.47
C THR A 157 -11.07 5.67 -11.21
N ALA A 158 -12.16 5.44 -10.50
CA ALA A 158 -13.43 4.90 -10.98
C ALA A 158 -14.54 5.27 -10.00
N LYS A 159 -15.81 5.10 -10.36
CA LYS A 159 -16.91 5.27 -9.40
C LYS A 159 -16.84 4.22 -8.30
N VAL A 160 -16.62 2.98 -8.69
CA VAL A 160 -16.43 1.87 -7.74
C VAL A 160 -15.08 1.23 -7.98
N VAL A 161 -14.28 1.05 -6.92
CA VAL A 161 -13.01 0.33 -6.99
C VAL A 161 -13.09 -0.87 -6.05
N PHE A 162 -12.88 -2.06 -6.59
CA PHE A 162 -12.72 -3.31 -5.83
C PHE A 162 -11.25 -3.67 -5.77
N ILE A 163 -10.75 -4.00 -4.59
CA ILE A 163 -9.40 -4.51 -4.39
C ILE A 163 -9.50 -5.79 -3.56
N CYS A 164 -8.88 -6.87 -4.03
CA CYS A 164 -8.80 -8.13 -3.31
C CYS A 164 -7.40 -8.73 -3.33
N GLY A 165 -7.08 -9.49 -2.28
CA GLY A 165 -5.84 -10.25 -2.20
C GLY A 165 -4.58 -9.40 -2.10
N ASN A 166 -3.47 -9.93 -2.62
CA ASN A 166 -2.16 -9.28 -2.51
C ASN A 166 -1.90 -8.35 -3.70
N VAL A 167 -1.75 -7.05 -3.42
CA VAL A 167 -1.43 -6.03 -4.43
C VAL A 167 -0.08 -5.41 -4.07
N GLY A 168 0.98 -5.91 -4.69
CA GLY A 168 2.32 -5.34 -4.53
C GLY A 168 2.51 -4.14 -5.46
N LEU A 169 2.56 -2.93 -4.91
CA LEU A 169 2.95 -1.73 -5.67
C LEU A 169 4.44 -1.45 -5.45
N ARG A 170 5.12 -1.07 -6.52
CA ARG A 170 6.53 -0.65 -6.51
C ARG A 170 6.67 0.67 -7.27
N THR A 171 5.81 1.62 -6.92
CA THR A 171 5.63 2.86 -7.68
C THR A 171 5.84 4.06 -6.76
N ILE A 172 6.48 5.11 -7.26
CA ILE A 172 6.75 6.32 -6.46
C ILE A 172 5.42 6.92 -5.97
N SER A 173 4.40 6.94 -6.80
CA SER A 173 3.08 7.46 -6.43
C SER A 173 1.97 6.47 -6.77
N ALA A 174 1.14 6.15 -5.80
CA ALA A 174 -0.08 5.38 -6.01
C ALA A 174 -1.28 6.19 -5.53
N ALA A 175 -2.24 6.46 -6.41
CA ALA A 175 -3.45 7.21 -6.08
C ALA A 175 -4.69 6.35 -6.34
N ILE A 176 -5.49 6.13 -5.30
CA ILE A 176 -6.76 5.39 -5.32
C ILE A 176 -7.87 6.40 -5.01
N LYS A 177 -8.75 6.63 -5.97
CA LYS A 177 -9.88 7.56 -5.86
C LYS A 177 -11.17 6.87 -6.28
N ALA A 178 -12.15 6.81 -5.39
CA ALA A 178 -13.42 6.14 -5.66
C ALA A 178 -14.60 6.82 -4.98
N ASP A 179 -15.79 6.77 -5.58
CA ASP A 179 -17.01 7.03 -4.79
C ASP A 179 -17.17 5.94 -3.72
N LYS A 180 -17.03 4.68 -4.14
CA LYS A 180 -17.04 3.52 -3.24
C LYS A 180 -15.78 2.69 -3.42
N LEU A 181 -15.01 2.56 -2.35
CA LEU A 181 -13.86 1.65 -2.28
C LEU A 181 -14.26 0.40 -1.50
N ILE A 182 -14.13 -0.77 -2.12
CA ILE A 182 -14.38 -2.07 -1.50
C ILE A 182 -13.03 -2.78 -1.34
N LEU A 183 -12.67 -3.08 -0.10
CA LEU A 183 -11.50 -3.87 0.24
C LEU A 183 -11.97 -5.22 0.77
N ASP A 184 -11.58 -6.29 0.11
CA ASP A 184 -11.82 -7.66 0.57
C ASP A 184 -10.51 -8.43 0.72
N SER A 185 -10.12 -8.66 1.98
CA SER A 185 -8.93 -9.44 2.34
C SER A 185 -7.66 -8.92 1.65
N VAL A 186 -7.50 -7.59 1.63
CA VAL A 186 -6.43 -6.89 0.90
C VAL A 186 -5.13 -6.88 1.67
N ASN A 187 -4.03 -7.06 0.96
CA ASN A 187 -2.68 -6.72 1.41
C ASN A 187 -2.01 -5.87 0.33
N LEU A 188 -2.14 -4.55 0.47
CA LEU A 188 -1.56 -3.55 -0.42
C LEU A 188 -0.41 -2.86 0.31
N VAL A 189 0.82 -3.15 -0.09
CA VAL A 189 2.02 -2.50 0.47
C VAL A 189 2.84 -1.92 -0.67
N ASN A 190 3.06 -0.61 -0.64
CA ASN A 190 3.94 0.07 -1.59
C ASN A 190 5.35 0.15 -1.02
N MET A 191 6.30 -0.53 -1.67
CA MET A 191 7.70 -0.59 -1.22
C MET A 191 8.59 0.22 -2.18
N VAL A 192 8.95 1.44 -1.79
CA VAL A 192 9.76 2.37 -2.60
C VAL A 192 10.61 3.29 -1.74
N ALA A 193 11.63 3.90 -2.34
CA ALA A 193 12.54 4.80 -1.63
C ALA A 193 11.92 6.16 -1.28
N ALA A 194 10.95 6.62 -2.06
CA ALA A 194 10.28 7.90 -1.86
C ALA A 194 8.90 7.91 -2.50
N GLY A 195 8.06 8.85 -2.03
CA GLY A 195 6.77 9.18 -2.64
C GLY A 195 5.59 8.96 -1.70
N ALA A 196 4.43 8.58 -2.26
CA ALA A 196 3.18 8.54 -1.51
C ALA A 196 2.18 7.49 -2.01
N VAL A 197 1.37 6.98 -1.08
CA VAL A 197 0.13 6.25 -1.34
C VAL A 197 -1.03 7.12 -0.87
N ASP A 198 -1.85 7.56 -1.82
CA ASP A 198 -3.02 8.40 -1.58
C ASP A 198 -4.29 7.58 -1.80
N VAL A 199 -5.11 7.43 -0.77
CA VAL A 199 -6.40 6.75 -0.83
C VAL A 199 -7.49 7.74 -0.42
N ALA A 200 -8.42 8.01 -1.33
CA ALA A 200 -9.55 8.89 -1.08
C ALA A 200 -10.85 8.22 -1.57
N ALA A 201 -11.83 8.13 -0.68
CA ALA A 201 -13.15 7.62 -1.04
C ALA A 201 -14.30 8.33 -0.35
N ASN A 202 -15.48 8.35 -0.99
CA ASN A 202 -16.70 8.79 -0.30
C ASN A 202 -17.13 7.73 0.72
N SER A 203 -17.23 6.47 0.31
CA SER A 203 -17.59 5.33 1.17
C SER A 203 -16.53 4.24 1.11
N LEU A 204 -16.22 3.65 2.26
CA LEU A 204 -15.33 2.49 2.38
C LEU A 204 -16.13 1.26 2.85
N VAL A 205 -16.02 0.15 2.11
CA VAL A 205 -16.60 -1.15 2.50
C VAL A 205 -15.45 -2.10 2.82
N LEU A 206 -15.43 -2.62 4.06
CA LEU A 206 -14.41 -3.56 4.52
C LEU A 206 -14.98 -4.97 4.63
N LYS A 207 -14.33 -5.93 3.99
CA LYS A 207 -14.57 -7.36 4.13
C LYS A 207 -13.27 -8.06 4.51
N GLY A 208 -13.34 -9.00 5.44
CA GLY A 208 -12.15 -9.72 5.94
C GLY A 208 -11.11 -8.79 6.60
N GLN A 209 -9.84 -9.21 6.59
CA GLN A 209 -8.74 -8.45 7.17
C GLN A 209 -7.97 -7.71 6.09
N ASN A 210 -7.96 -6.38 6.14
CA ASN A 210 -7.32 -5.54 5.13
C ASN A 210 -6.09 -4.85 5.70
N ARG A 211 -5.05 -4.74 4.87
CA ARG A 211 -3.83 -4.00 5.14
C ARG A 211 -3.52 -3.09 3.97
N ILE A 212 -3.35 -1.80 4.28
CA ILE A 212 -2.80 -0.81 3.35
C ILE A 212 -1.57 -0.21 4.00
N GLY A 213 -0.46 -0.15 3.29
CA GLY A 213 0.74 0.40 3.88
C GLY A 213 1.84 0.83 2.95
N THR A 214 2.83 1.46 3.56
CA THR A 214 4.05 1.93 2.93
C THR A 214 5.26 1.29 3.58
N MET A 215 6.28 1.01 2.78
CA MET A 215 7.54 0.49 3.28
C MET A 215 8.73 1.12 2.54
N GLY A 216 9.76 1.53 3.29
CA GLY A 216 11.05 1.90 2.70
C GLY A 216 11.74 0.67 2.09
N VAL A 217 12.51 0.85 1.02
CA VAL A 217 13.30 -0.27 0.45
C VAL A 217 14.46 -0.65 1.36
N ASP A 218 14.82 -1.93 1.33
CA ASP A 218 16.05 -2.39 1.98
C ASP A 218 17.28 -1.90 1.20
N THR A 219 18.34 -1.49 1.90
CA THR A 219 19.54 -0.91 1.27
C THR A 219 20.82 -1.26 2.02
N ALA A 220 21.92 -1.34 1.27
CA ALA A 220 23.27 -1.47 1.82
C ALA A 220 23.91 -0.08 2.03
N GLY A 221 23.51 0.63 3.09
CA GLY A 221 24.30 1.75 3.62
C GLY A 221 23.62 3.12 3.70
N GLU A 222 22.43 3.30 3.14
CA GLU A 222 21.63 4.52 3.35
C GLU A 222 20.29 4.19 3.98
N VAL A 223 19.94 4.87 5.05
CA VAL A 223 18.67 4.65 5.74
C VAL A 223 17.52 5.18 4.89
N VAL A 224 16.55 4.33 4.56
CA VAL A 224 15.39 4.71 3.75
C VAL A 224 14.13 4.71 4.60
N ASP A 225 13.54 5.88 4.77
CA ASP A 225 12.25 6.04 5.44
C ASP A 225 11.10 5.53 4.56
N ALA A 226 9.97 5.18 5.17
CA ALA A 226 8.80 4.81 4.40
C ALA A 226 8.19 6.01 3.65
N PRO A 227 7.56 5.80 2.48
CA PRO A 227 6.79 6.84 1.81
C PRO A 227 5.54 7.25 2.63
N ILE A 228 4.95 8.38 2.25
CA ILE A 228 3.76 8.95 2.89
C ILE A 228 2.54 8.07 2.62
N LEU A 229 1.67 7.90 3.62
CA LEU A 229 0.37 7.27 3.47
C LEU A 229 -0.74 8.27 3.80
N ASN A 230 -1.57 8.60 2.83
CA ASN A 230 -2.75 9.44 3.01
C ASN A 230 -4.01 8.59 2.86
N MET A 231 -4.87 8.58 3.87
CA MET A 231 -6.14 7.88 3.87
C MET A 231 -7.27 8.86 4.21
N ASN A 232 -8.18 9.09 3.29
CA ASN A 232 -9.38 9.90 3.52
C ASN A 232 -10.66 9.14 3.14
N VAL A 233 -11.59 9.05 4.08
CA VAL A 233 -12.94 8.54 3.83
C VAL A 233 -13.96 9.59 4.26
N ILE A 234 -14.79 10.05 3.34
CA ILE A 234 -15.57 11.27 3.54
C ILE A 234 -16.90 11.00 4.25
N LYS A 235 -17.67 10.01 3.82
CA LYS A 235 -19.08 9.82 4.20
C LYS A 235 -19.28 8.66 5.19
N ASP A 236 -18.82 7.46 4.87
CA ASP A 236 -19.10 6.28 5.70
C ASP A 236 -18.05 5.16 5.58
N VAL A 237 -18.04 4.31 6.61
CA VAL A 237 -17.33 3.02 6.63
C VAL A 237 -18.33 1.96 7.03
N THR A 238 -18.46 0.92 6.21
CA THR A 238 -19.39 -0.20 6.39
C THR A 238 -18.70 -1.54 6.16
N GLY A 239 -19.42 -2.64 6.42
CA GLY A 239 -18.88 -3.99 6.34
C GLY A 239 -18.42 -4.53 7.69
N ASP A 240 -18.09 -5.82 7.72
CA ASP A 240 -17.69 -6.59 8.90
C ASP A 240 -16.16 -6.79 9.01
N GLY A 241 -15.40 -6.27 8.05
CA GLY A 241 -13.96 -6.38 8.01
C GLY A 241 -13.21 -5.37 8.88
N THR A 242 -11.88 -5.50 8.88
CA THR A 242 -10.95 -4.59 9.56
C THR A 242 -9.96 -3.98 8.59
N LEU A 243 -9.35 -2.85 8.98
CA LEU A 243 -8.29 -2.19 8.22
C LEU A 243 -7.11 -1.85 9.14
N MET A 244 -5.94 -2.33 8.77
CA MET A 244 -4.67 -1.96 9.37
C MET A 244 -3.89 -1.07 8.41
N LEU A 245 -3.65 0.17 8.81
CA LEU A 245 -2.76 1.10 8.12
C LEU A 245 -1.34 0.88 8.65
N THR A 246 -0.38 0.61 7.78
CA THR A 246 1.00 0.35 8.20
C THR A 246 2.00 1.27 7.52
N SER A 247 2.98 1.76 8.26
CA SER A 247 4.13 2.49 7.71
C SER A 247 5.39 1.90 8.32
N GLN A 248 6.34 1.46 7.49
CA GLN A 248 7.55 0.79 7.94
C GLN A 248 8.81 1.33 7.26
N GLY A 249 9.83 1.69 8.03
CA GLY A 249 11.13 2.03 7.45
C GLY A 249 11.83 0.84 6.77
N GLY A 250 12.71 1.13 5.81
CA GLY A 250 13.54 0.14 5.14
C GLY A 250 14.60 -0.46 6.06
N ASN A 251 14.97 -1.72 5.85
CA ASN A 251 16.03 -2.35 6.62
C ASN A 251 17.39 -1.99 6.05
N VAL A 252 18.39 -1.83 6.91
CA VAL A 252 19.79 -1.80 6.49
C VAL A 252 20.26 -3.26 6.34
N ILE A 253 20.71 -3.62 5.15
CA ILE A 253 21.21 -4.97 4.83
C ILE A 253 22.69 -4.92 4.49
N SER A 254 23.39 -6.05 4.55
CA SER A 254 24.79 -6.09 4.12
C SER A 254 24.90 -5.97 2.60
N ALA A 255 25.99 -5.39 2.10
CA ALA A 255 26.25 -5.26 0.66
C ALA A 255 26.26 -6.62 -0.07
N VAL A 256 26.62 -7.71 0.63
CA VAL A 256 26.60 -9.08 0.11
C VAL A 256 25.17 -9.59 -0.08
N GLU A 257 24.27 -9.27 0.84
CA GLU A 257 22.84 -9.62 0.74
C GLU A 257 22.11 -8.79 -0.33
N ASP A 258 22.49 -7.52 -0.50
CA ASP A 258 21.93 -6.64 -1.52
C ASP A 258 22.32 -7.11 -2.94
N ALA A 259 23.59 -7.53 -3.11
CA ALA A 259 24.06 -8.17 -4.34
C ALA A 259 23.31 -9.49 -4.65
N ALA A 260 22.85 -10.22 -3.62
CA ALA A 260 22.07 -11.45 -3.82
C ALA A 260 20.59 -11.20 -4.19
N LYS A 261 20.02 -10.05 -3.80
CA LYS A 261 18.65 -9.63 -4.18
C LYS A 261 18.59 -9.03 -5.58
N SER A 262 19.64 -8.37 -6.04
CA SER A 262 19.81 -7.97 -7.44
C SER A 262 20.19 -9.20 -8.28
N LYS A 263 19.20 -10.00 -8.69
CA LYS A 263 19.37 -11.13 -9.64
C LYS A 263 19.68 -10.67 -11.08
N ASP A 264 20.58 -9.71 -11.19
CA ASP A 264 21.37 -9.50 -12.39
C ASP A 264 22.80 -9.42 -11.90
N THR A 265 23.49 -10.55 -11.93
CA THR A 265 24.95 -10.50 -11.85
C THR A 265 25.42 -9.53 -12.94
N SER A 266 26.47 -8.76 -12.69
CA SER A 266 26.99 -7.83 -13.72
C SER A 266 27.29 -8.55 -15.04
N ALA A 267 27.58 -9.86 -14.98
CA ALA A 267 27.71 -10.75 -16.12
C ALA A 267 26.39 -10.97 -16.88
N GLU A 268 25.26 -11.25 -16.21
CA GLU A 268 23.94 -11.40 -16.87
C GLU A 268 23.45 -10.09 -17.48
N LYS A 269 23.74 -8.96 -16.83
CA LYS A 269 23.43 -7.63 -17.37
C LYS A 269 24.27 -7.30 -18.61
N LEU A 270 25.56 -7.64 -18.58
CA LEU A 270 26.46 -7.50 -19.75
C LEU A 270 26.06 -8.44 -20.88
N GLN A 271 25.67 -9.68 -20.58
CA GLN A 271 25.18 -10.65 -21.56
C GLN A 271 23.90 -10.16 -22.23
N ARG A 272 22.93 -9.66 -21.46
CA ARG A 272 21.70 -9.08 -22.05
C ARG A 272 21.96 -7.84 -22.92
N ILE A 273 22.97 -7.03 -22.59
CA ILE A 273 23.37 -5.90 -23.43
C ILE A 273 24.03 -6.41 -24.72
N HIS A 274 24.87 -7.43 -24.63
CA HIS A 274 25.48 -8.08 -25.79
C HIS A 274 24.42 -8.66 -26.73
N ASP A 275 23.50 -9.47 -26.20
CA ASP A 275 22.44 -10.13 -26.97
C ASP A 275 21.52 -9.10 -27.65
N LYS A 276 21.17 -7.99 -26.96
CA LYS A 276 20.39 -6.90 -27.57
C LYS A 276 21.15 -6.15 -28.67
N ASN A 277 22.46 -5.99 -28.53
CA ASN A 277 23.28 -5.34 -29.55
C ASN A 277 23.44 -6.22 -30.79
N GLU A 278 23.60 -7.54 -30.62
CA GLU A 278 23.60 -8.48 -31.74
C GLU A 278 22.25 -8.50 -32.47
N GLU A 279 21.13 -8.50 -31.73
CA GLU A 279 19.80 -8.48 -32.34
C GLU A 279 19.55 -7.17 -33.13
N ALA A 280 20.06 -6.04 -32.64
CA ALA A 280 20.00 -4.74 -33.33
C ALA A 280 20.87 -4.73 -34.61
N GLN A 281 22.04 -5.38 -34.59
CA GLN A 281 22.91 -5.51 -35.75
C GLN A 281 22.34 -6.45 -36.82
N MET A 282 21.67 -7.54 -36.42
CA MET A 282 21.00 -8.41 -37.38
C MET A 282 19.80 -7.70 -38.04
N LYS A 283 19.06 -6.87 -37.30
CA LYS A 283 17.94 -6.09 -37.86
C LYS A 283 18.40 -4.96 -38.78
N SER A 284 19.57 -4.35 -38.55
CA SER A 284 20.11 -3.32 -39.46
C SER A 284 20.74 -3.92 -40.72
N GLY A 285 21.34 -5.12 -40.63
CA GLY A 285 21.86 -5.85 -41.79
C GLY A 285 20.76 -6.33 -42.75
N ALA A 286 19.60 -6.75 -42.23
CA ALA A 286 18.47 -7.20 -43.06
C ALA A 286 17.80 -6.05 -43.85
N LYS A 287 17.95 -4.79 -43.41
CA LYS A 287 17.39 -3.63 -44.11
C LYS A 287 18.26 -3.15 -45.29
N VAL A 288 19.57 -3.38 -45.23
CA VAL A 288 20.50 -2.98 -46.32
C VAL A 288 20.44 -3.94 -47.51
N ALA A 289 20.08 -5.20 -47.29
CA ALA A 289 19.94 -6.19 -48.37
C ALA A 289 18.61 -6.10 -49.15
N ALA A 290 17.62 -5.32 -48.69
CA ALA A 290 16.32 -5.21 -49.33
C ALA A 290 16.17 -3.98 -50.26
N ASP A 291 17.07 -3.00 -50.16
CA ASP A 291 16.99 -1.74 -50.94
C ASP A 291 17.98 -1.68 -52.12
N SER A 292 18.69 -2.78 -52.46
CA SER A 292 19.70 -2.80 -53.53
C SER A 292 19.28 -3.45 -54.86
N ASP A 293 18.02 -3.85 -55.03
CA ASP A 293 17.56 -4.64 -56.20
C ASP A 293 16.44 -3.99 -57.04
N SER A 294 16.25 -2.67 -56.99
CA SER A 294 15.27 -2.01 -57.88
C SER A 294 15.77 -0.72 -58.52
N GLU A 295 16.75 -0.83 -59.42
CA GLU A 295 17.00 0.22 -60.43
C GLU A 295 17.88 -0.34 -61.57
N ALA A 296 17.25 -0.94 -62.59
CA ALA A 296 17.81 -1.02 -63.94
C ALA A 296 16.73 -1.37 -64.98
N ASP A 297 16.74 -0.58 -66.06
CA ASP A 297 16.19 -0.83 -67.40
C ASP A 297 14.68 -0.68 -67.66
N SER A 298 14.30 0.57 -67.94
CA SER A 298 13.33 0.88 -69.01
C SER A 298 13.82 2.07 -69.84
N ASP A 299 14.66 1.81 -70.84
CA ASP A 299 14.92 2.71 -71.96
C ASP A 299 15.31 1.89 -73.21
N LYS A 300 14.38 1.77 -74.18
CA LYS A 300 14.59 1.99 -75.63
C LYS A 300 13.41 1.49 -76.49
N GLU A 301 12.93 2.45 -77.28
CA GLU A 301 12.34 2.41 -78.64
C GLU A 301 11.31 1.33 -79.01
#